data_AF-A0A9Y2KWN4-F1
#
_entry.id   AF-A0A9Y2KWN4-F1
#
_cell.length_a   1.000
_cell.length_b   1.000
_cell.length_c   1.000
_cell.angle_alpha   90.00
_cell.angle_beta   90.00
_cell.angle_gamma   90.00
#
_symmetry.space_group_name_H-M   'P 1'
#
loop_
_entity.id
_entity.type
_entity.pdbx_description
1 polymer ?
#
loop_
_entity_poly.entity_id
_entity_poly.type
_entity_poly.pdbx_seq_one_letter_code
_entity_poly.pdbx_strand_id
1 'polypeptide(L)'
;MGGSLIRLIFAYTGLSLALATTTASPLWAASDCPKSVYAAAREVRDALYAEDVTALSELIHDGLGVRVSTAAYVIAEEEDLEGSDRVLDRVLDRNAVWALWSDPETYYWGDKEGSGKPIERTGAAFVSEYVTNQELHFETAEPIAHDPGKGRGTTFDNAADKYPEEGIVEFISGEPPENGAALRLAFAPEEGCQRLVGLILARW
;
A
#
# COMPACT_ATOMS: atom_id res chain seq x y z
N MET A 1 -23.84 7.87 -90.02
CA MET A 1 -23.07 7.19 -88.94
C MET A 1 -22.79 8.25 -87.91
N GLY A 2 -23.39 8.32 -86.73
CA GLY A 2 -24.02 7.31 -85.87
C GLY A 2 -23.57 7.68 -84.45
N GLY A 3 -24.50 7.72 -83.49
CA GLY A 3 -24.13 7.76 -82.07
C GLY A 3 -24.68 8.95 -81.27
N SER A 4 -25.92 8.78 -80.81
CA SER A 4 -26.43 9.34 -79.55
C SER A 4 -25.48 9.00 -78.38
N LEU A 5 -25.47 9.81 -77.32
CA LEU A 5 -25.69 9.31 -75.96
C LEU A 5 -25.82 10.46 -74.93
N ILE A 6 -27.05 10.54 -74.41
CA ILE A 6 -27.47 11.17 -73.17
C ILE A 6 -26.62 10.65 -72.00
N ARG A 7 -26.19 11.53 -71.09
CA ARG A 7 -25.80 11.11 -69.74
C ARG A 7 -26.50 11.96 -68.67
N LEU A 8 -27.23 11.21 -67.85
CA LEU A 8 -28.02 11.59 -66.69
C LEU A 8 -27.22 12.37 -65.64
N ILE A 9 -27.87 13.39 -65.08
CA ILE A 9 -27.52 14.00 -63.80
C ILE A 9 -28.04 13.04 -62.71
N PHE A 10 -27.13 12.41 -61.96
CA PHE A 10 -27.48 11.70 -60.73
C PHE A 10 -27.33 12.68 -59.55
N ALA A 11 -28.45 13.08 -58.97
CA ALA A 11 -28.48 13.68 -57.65
C ALA A 11 -28.24 12.57 -56.60
N TYR A 12 -27.09 12.58 -55.94
CA TYR A 12 -26.87 11.80 -54.73
C TYR A 12 -27.06 12.71 -53.52
N THR A 13 -28.24 12.67 -52.92
CA THR A 13 -28.45 13.13 -51.55
C THR A 13 -27.73 12.16 -50.62
N GLY A 14 -26.49 12.51 -50.24
CA GLY A 14 -25.75 11.78 -49.22
C GLY A 14 -26.35 12.05 -47.85
N LEU A 15 -27.16 11.11 -47.37
CA LEU A 15 -27.55 11.04 -45.96
C LEU A 15 -26.31 10.60 -45.17
N SER A 16 -25.60 11.55 -44.56
CA SER A 16 -24.46 11.25 -43.70
C SER A 16 -25.00 10.71 -42.37
N LEU A 17 -25.02 9.38 -42.22
CA LEU A 17 -25.29 8.73 -40.95
C LEU A 17 -24.07 8.93 -40.05
N ALA A 18 -24.11 9.96 -39.20
CA ALA A 18 -23.15 10.09 -38.12
C ALA A 18 -23.40 8.92 -37.15
N LEU A 19 -22.55 7.89 -37.20
CA LEU A 19 -22.46 6.89 -36.15
C LEU A 19 -21.96 7.63 -34.91
N ALA A 20 -22.88 7.98 -34.01
CA ALA A 20 -22.52 8.32 -32.65
C ALA A 20 -21.93 7.05 -32.02
N THR A 21 -20.61 6.95 -32.03
CA THR A 21 -19.90 5.97 -31.22
C THR A 21 -20.08 6.37 -29.76
N THR A 22 -21.15 5.90 -29.13
CA THR A 22 -21.19 5.80 -27.68
C THR A 22 -20.08 4.84 -27.29
N THR A 23 -18.93 5.38 -26.89
CA THR A 23 -17.97 4.62 -26.10
C THR A 23 -18.65 4.35 -24.77
N ALA A 24 -19.38 3.24 -24.68
CA ALA A 24 -19.77 2.70 -23.39
C ALA A 24 -18.47 2.37 -22.67
N SER A 25 -18.13 3.17 -21.66
CA SER A 25 -17.04 2.86 -20.74
C SER A 25 -17.21 1.42 -20.28
N PRO A 26 -16.18 0.58 -20.38
CA PRO A 26 -16.37 -0.82 -20.11
C PRO A 26 -16.67 -0.99 -18.62
N LEU A 27 -17.62 -1.86 -18.32
CA LEU A 27 -18.25 -2.05 -17.00
C LEU A 27 -17.26 -2.59 -15.92
N TRP A 28 -15.98 -2.73 -16.24
CA TRP A 28 -14.90 -3.16 -15.34
C TRP A 28 -14.09 -1.99 -14.75
N ALA A 29 -14.38 -0.74 -15.13
CA ALA A 29 -13.68 0.45 -14.62
C ALA A 29 -14.17 0.92 -13.23
N ALA A 30 -14.81 0.05 -12.46
CA ALA A 30 -14.83 0.13 -11.01
C ALA A 30 -14.02 -1.07 -10.53
N SER A 31 -12.73 -0.89 -10.31
CA SER A 31 -11.86 -1.89 -9.70
C SER A 31 -12.50 -2.40 -8.40
N ASP A 32 -12.63 -3.73 -8.24
CA ASP A 32 -13.06 -4.46 -7.01
C ASP A 32 -11.98 -4.33 -5.91
N CYS A 33 -11.56 -3.09 -5.65
CA CYS A 33 -10.50 -2.74 -4.73
C CYS A 33 -11.06 -1.83 -3.62
N PRO A 34 -10.41 -1.77 -2.46
CA PRO A 34 -10.89 -0.99 -1.34
C PRO A 34 -10.86 0.50 -1.67
N LYS A 35 -12.02 1.16 -1.52
CA LYS A 35 -12.20 2.60 -1.76
C LYS A 35 -11.96 3.45 -0.52
N SER A 36 -11.94 2.84 0.67
CA SER A 36 -11.66 3.50 1.94
C SER A 36 -10.42 2.90 2.60
N VAL A 37 -9.68 3.72 3.34
CA VAL A 37 -8.46 3.29 4.05
C VAL A 37 -8.75 2.24 5.12
N TYR A 38 -9.93 2.28 5.75
CA TYR A 38 -10.34 1.27 6.73
C TYR A 38 -10.64 -0.10 6.08
N ALA A 39 -11.24 -0.10 4.89
CA ALA A 39 -11.44 -1.34 4.14
C ALA A 39 -10.09 -1.91 3.69
N ALA A 40 -9.23 -1.06 3.11
CA ALA A 40 -7.89 -1.44 2.68
C ALA A 40 -7.03 -1.99 3.83
N ALA A 41 -7.08 -1.35 5.01
CA ALA A 41 -6.37 -1.81 6.19
C ALA A 41 -6.79 -3.20 6.65
N ARG A 42 -8.10 -3.51 6.61
CA ARG A 42 -8.59 -4.85 6.94
C ARG A 42 -8.13 -5.87 5.91
N GLU A 43 -8.24 -5.55 4.62
CA GLU A 43 -7.79 -6.46 3.56
C GLU A 43 -6.27 -6.73 3.64
N VAL A 44 -5.45 -5.70 3.90
CA VAL A 44 -4.01 -5.88 4.11
C VAL A 44 -3.74 -6.76 5.33
N ARG A 45 -4.37 -6.47 6.48
CA ARG A 45 -4.23 -7.29 7.69
C ARG A 45 -4.63 -8.74 7.43
N ASP A 46 -5.79 -8.96 6.82
CA ASP A 46 -6.33 -10.30 6.59
C ASP A 46 -5.43 -11.07 5.61
N ALA A 47 -4.92 -10.42 4.56
CA ALA A 47 -3.97 -11.02 3.63
C ALA A 47 -2.62 -11.35 4.30
N LEU A 48 -2.11 -10.47 5.18
CA LEU A 48 -0.90 -10.74 5.96
C LEU A 48 -1.05 -11.98 6.85
N TYR A 49 -2.17 -12.10 7.58
CA TYR A 49 -2.43 -13.23 8.48
C TYR A 49 -2.76 -14.53 7.74
N ALA A 50 -3.36 -14.45 6.54
CA ALA A 50 -3.62 -15.59 5.68
C ALA A 50 -2.39 -16.03 4.85
N GLU A 51 -1.31 -15.23 4.87
CA GLU A 51 -0.17 -15.36 3.96
C GLU A 51 -0.61 -15.37 2.47
N ASP A 52 -1.68 -14.64 2.14
CA ASP A 52 -2.18 -14.50 0.78
C ASP A 52 -1.32 -13.49 0.02
N VAL A 53 -0.16 -13.96 -0.46
CA VAL A 53 0.81 -13.14 -1.18
C VAL A 53 0.25 -12.56 -2.48
N THR A 54 -0.76 -13.20 -3.08
CA THR A 54 -1.39 -12.70 -4.29
C THR A 54 -2.24 -11.48 -3.95
N ALA A 55 -3.17 -11.62 -3.00
CA ALA A 55 -4.00 -10.51 -2.55
C ALA A 55 -3.16 -9.37 -1.96
N LEU A 56 -2.16 -9.68 -1.13
CA LEU A 56 -1.29 -8.68 -0.52
C LEU A 56 -0.50 -7.88 -1.57
N SER A 57 0.06 -8.56 -2.59
CA SER A 57 0.82 -7.89 -3.66
C SER A 57 -0.06 -6.93 -4.47
N GLU A 58 -1.33 -7.27 -4.72
CA GLU A 58 -2.26 -6.41 -5.43
C GLU A 58 -2.64 -5.16 -4.62
N LEU A 59 -2.61 -5.22 -3.28
CA LEU A 59 -2.91 -4.08 -2.42
C LEU A 59 -1.79 -3.03 -2.38
N ILE A 60 -0.57 -3.35 -2.85
CA ILE A 60 0.56 -2.41 -2.87
C ILE A 60 0.42 -1.40 -4.00
N HIS A 61 0.83 -0.15 -3.77
CA HIS A 61 0.81 0.90 -4.81
C HIS A 61 1.83 0.60 -5.92
N ASP A 62 1.41 0.68 -7.17
CA ASP A 62 2.27 0.56 -8.34
C ASP A 62 3.14 1.82 -8.47
N GLY A 63 4.45 1.64 -8.53
CA GLY A 63 5.42 2.76 -8.60
C GLY A 63 5.91 3.29 -7.24
N LEU A 64 5.07 3.41 -6.21
CA LEU A 64 5.54 3.81 -4.86
C LEU A 64 6.05 2.61 -4.05
N GLY A 65 5.47 1.42 -4.23
CA GLY A 65 5.74 0.27 -3.36
C GLY A 65 5.25 0.48 -1.93
N VAL A 66 5.63 -0.42 -1.03
CA VAL A 66 5.39 -0.31 0.42
C VAL A 66 6.71 -0.16 1.16
N ARG A 67 6.86 0.93 1.91
CA ARG A 67 7.96 1.12 2.86
C ARG A 67 7.69 0.34 4.15
N VAL A 68 8.68 -0.39 4.63
CA VAL A 68 8.61 -1.18 5.86
C VAL A 68 9.51 -0.54 6.91
N SER A 69 8.89 -0.03 7.98
CA SER A 69 9.57 0.64 9.10
C SER A 69 9.39 -0.19 10.38
N THR A 70 10.49 -0.56 11.05
CA THR A 70 10.45 -1.38 12.28
C THR A 70 10.37 -0.57 13.58
N ALA A 71 10.21 0.74 13.46
CA ALA A 71 10.04 1.67 14.57
C ALA A 71 9.02 2.76 14.20
N ALA A 72 8.53 3.50 15.20
CA ALA A 72 7.60 4.61 14.99
C ALA A 72 8.19 5.74 14.11
N TYR A 73 9.51 5.94 14.18
CA TYR A 73 10.23 6.89 13.33
C TYR A 73 10.61 6.25 12.00
N VAL A 74 9.97 6.73 10.94
CA VAL A 74 10.18 6.35 9.55
C VAL A 74 11.43 7.01 9.00
N ILE A 75 12.35 6.22 8.45
CA ILE A 75 13.55 6.69 7.77
C ILE A 75 13.32 6.57 6.26
N ALA A 76 12.83 7.65 5.67
CA ALA A 76 12.44 7.70 4.26
C ALA A 76 13.53 8.27 3.36
N GLU A 77 14.35 9.17 3.91
CA GLU A 77 15.27 10.04 3.18
C GLU A 77 16.60 10.16 3.94
N GLU A 78 17.67 10.53 3.24
CA GLU A 78 19.02 10.69 3.84
C GLU A 78 19.05 11.72 4.97
N GLU A 79 18.18 12.73 4.92
CA GLU A 79 18.05 13.74 5.97
C GLU A 79 17.56 13.13 7.30
N ASP A 80 16.78 12.04 7.25
CA ASP A 80 16.33 11.30 8.44
C ASP A 80 17.48 10.52 9.12
N LEU A 81 18.63 10.40 8.45
CA LEU A 81 19.82 9.70 8.93
C LEU A 81 20.87 10.63 9.55
N GLU A 82 20.63 11.94 9.61
CA GLU A 82 21.65 12.89 10.09
C GLU A 82 22.16 12.53 11.51
N GLY A 83 23.44 12.20 11.61
CA GLY A 83 24.09 11.82 12.88
C GLY A 83 23.78 10.40 13.37
N SER A 84 23.24 9.53 12.50
CA SER A 84 22.84 8.16 12.82
C SER A 84 23.59 7.14 11.96
N ASP A 85 23.90 5.97 12.53
CA ASP A 85 24.47 4.82 11.79
C ASP A 85 23.38 3.93 11.15
N ARG A 86 22.12 4.36 11.20
CA ARG A 86 20.97 3.65 10.62
C ARG A 86 20.98 3.76 9.09
N VAL A 87 20.08 3.03 8.45
CA VAL A 87 19.88 3.04 6.99
C VAL A 87 18.41 3.32 6.67
N LEU A 88 18.13 3.68 5.41
CA LEU A 88 16.77 3.89 4.92
C LEU A 88 15.90 2.64 5.11
N ASP A 89 14.64 2.88 5.43
CA ASP A 89 13.63 1.84 5.51
C ASP A 89 13.42 1.20 4.13
N ARG A 90 13.28 -0.12 4.12
CA ARG A 90 13.17 -0.90 2.88
C ARG A 90 11.84 -0.61 2.19
N VAL A 91 11.88 -0.39 0.87
CA VAL A 91 10.67 -0.32 0.02
C VAL A 91 10.56 -1.60 -0.80
N LEU A 92 9.39 -2.24 -0.77
CA LEU A 92 9.07 -3.44 -1.54
C LEU A 92 8.04 -3.10 -2.62
N ASP A 93 8.31 -3.49 -3.87
CA ASP A 93 7.30 -3.44 -4.94
C ASP A 93 6.37 -4.66 -4.88
N ARG A 94 5.38 -4.70 -5.79
CA ARG A 94 4.41 -5.81 -5.88
C ARG A 94 5.08 -7.18 -6.05
N ASN A 95 6.12 -7.25 -6.89
CA ASN A 95 6.81 -8.52 -7.17
C ASN A 95 7.62 -8.98 -5.96
N ALA A 96 8.28 -8.05 -5.27
CA ALA A 96 9.03 -8.32 -4.05
C ALA A 96 8.10 -8.82 -2.93
N VAL A 97 6.92 -8.20 -2.76
CA VAL A 97 5.89 -8.68 -1.82
C VAL A 97 5.34 -10.05 -2.22
N TRP A 98 5.06 -10.27 -3.50
CA TRP A 98 4.58 -11.56 -4.02
C TRP A 98 5.57 -12.71 -3.74
N ALA A 99 6.88 -12.44 -3.90
CA ALA A 99 7.92 -13.43 -3.68
C ALA A 99 8.32 -13.61 -2.20
N LEU A 100 7.89 -12.70 -1.31
CA LEU A 100 8.45 -12.49 0.03
C LEU A 100 8.48 -13.74 0.92
N TRP A 101 7.49 -14.64 0.80
CA TRP A 101 7.41 -15.88 1.58
C TRP A 101 8.27 -17.02 1.03
N SER A 102 8.58 -16.98 -0.27
CA SER A 102 9.36 -18.01 -0.95
C SER A 102 10.85 -17.67 -1.07
N ASP A 103 11.19 -16.40 -0.85
CA ASP A 103 12.55 -15.89 -0.93
C ASP A 103 13.38 -16.34 0.29
N PRO A 104 14.44 -17.15 0.10
CA PRO A 104 15.29 -17.60 1.18
C PRO A 104 16.32 -16.55 1.63
N GLU A 105 16.42 -15.41 0.94
CA GLU A 105 17.39 -14.37 1.27
C GLU A 105 17.08 -13.72 2.62
N THR A 106 18.12 -13.49 3.42
CA THR A 106 18.03 -12.78 4.69
C THR A 106 18.30 -11.31 4.46
N TYR A 107 17.39 -10.46 4.92
CA TYR A 107 17.49 -9.02 4.79
C TYR A 107 17.62 -8.37 6.16
N TYR A 108 18.31 -7.23 6.18
CA TYR A 108 18.20 -6.27 7.26
C TYR A 108 16.90 -5.47 7.11
N TRP A 109 16.05 -5.51 8.15
CA TRP A 109 14.74 -4.84 8.18
C TRP A 109 14.74 -3.55 8.99
N GLY A 110 15.84 -3.26 9.70
CA GLY A 110 15.91 -2.19 10.69
C GLY A 110 16.42 -2.71 12.02
N ASP A 111 16.41 -1.85 13.03
CA ASP A 111 16.80 -2.21 14.39
C ASP A 111 15.58 -2.40 15.27
N LYS A 112 15.69 -3.29 16.24
CA LYS A 112 14.67 -3.48 17.28
C LYS A 112 14.64 -2.27 18.21
N GLU A 113 13.50 -1.60 18.23
CA GLU A 113 13.19 -0.48 19.12
C GLU A 113 13.56 -0.80 20.59
N GLY A 114 14.21 0.16 21.26
CA GLY A 114 14.74 0.03 22.63
C GLY A 114 16.09 -0.69 22.75
N SER A 115 16.34 -1.76 21.99
CA SER A 115 17.61 -2.52 22.09
C SER A 115 18.68 -2.12 21.07
N GLY A 116 18.28 -1.54 19.94
CA GLY A 116 19.17 -1.21 18.83
C GLY A 116 19.80 -2.42 18.14
N LYS A 117 19.29 -3.64 18.38
CA LYS A 117 19.81 -4.85 17.72
C LYS A 117 19.25 -4.97 16.30
N PRO A 118 20.07 -5.38 15.33
CA PRO A 118 19.61 -5.53 13.96
C PRO A 118 18.56 -6.64 13.84
N ILE A 119 17.57 -6.41 12.99
CA ILE A 119 16.54 -7.37 12.61
C ILE A 119 16.94 -7.97 11.27
N GLU A 120 17.66 -9.09 11.32
CA GLU A 120 18.09 -9.84 10.13
C GLU A 120 17.24 -11.10 9.97
N ARG A 121 16.36 -11.11 8.97
CA ARG A 121 15.40 -12.20 8.72
C ARG A 121 15.08 -12.37 7.24
N THR A 122 14.70 -13.57 6.84
CA THR A 122 13.95 -13.79 5.60
C THR A 122 12.63 -13.03 5.63
N GLY A 123 12.04 -12.73 4.48
CA GLY A 123 10.73 -12.08 4.39
C GLY A 123 9.64 -12.77 5.24
N ALA A 124 9.46 -14.08 5.04
CA ALA A 124 8.51 -14.88 5.82
C ALA A 124 8.70 -14.76 7.35
N ALA A 125 9.94 -14.97 7.82
CA ALA A 125 10.26 -14.89 9.24
C ALA A 125 10.06 -13.48 9.82
N PHE A 126 10.39 -12.43 9.07
CA PHE A 126 10.13 -11.06 9.51
C PHE A 126 8.63 -10.81 9.71
N VAL A 127 7.80 -11.14 8.71
CA VAL A 127 6.36 -10.94 8.80
C VAL A 127 5.77 -11.73 9.98
N SER A 128 6.12 -13.01 10.11
CA SER A 128 5.64 -13.87 11.19
C SER A 128 6.05 -13.40 12.60
N GLU A 129 7.31 -13.02 12.79
CA GLU A 129 7.84 -12.64 14.12
C GLU A 129 7.45 -11.23 14.54
N TYR A 130 7.29 -10.29 13.59
CA TYR A 130 7.17 -8.85 13.89
C TYR A 130 5.86 -8.21 13.44
N VAL A 131 5.18 -8.75 12.43
CA VAL A 131 3.94 -8.15 11.89
C VAL A 131 2.71 -8.93 12.34
N THR A 132 2.69 -10.24 12.11
CA THR A 132 1.54 -11.13 12.38
C THR A 132 1.73 -11.99 13.64
N ASN A 133 2.63 -11.57 14.52
CA ASN A 133 2.86 -12.25 15.80
C ASN A 133 1.56 -12.29 16.63
N GLN A 134 1.14 -13.50 16.99
CA GLN A 134 -0.13 -13.76 17.67
C GLN A 134 -0.26 -13.08 19.04
N GLU A 135 0.86 -12.81 19.72
CA GLU A 135 0.85 -12.10 21.01
C GLU A 135 0.39 -10.64 20.86
N LEU A 136 0.36 -10.12 19.64
CA LEU A 136 -0.05 -8.75 19.33
C LEU A 136 -1.54 -8.64 19.04
N HIS A 137 -2.23 -9.74 18.77
CA HIS A 137 -3.68 -9.73 18.59
C HIS A 137 -4.22 -8.77 17.51
N PHE A 138 -3.39 -8.33 16.55
CA PHE A 138 -3.83 -7.41 15.50
C PHE A 138 -4.93 -8.01 14.62
N GLU A 139 -4.99 -9.34 14.49
CA GLU A 139 -6.02 -10.06 13.72
C GLU A 139 -7.45 -9.75 14.17
N THR A 140 -7.63 -9.41 15.45
CA THR A 140 -8.94 -9.05 16.02
C THR A 140 -9.09 -7.56 16.31
N ALA A 141 -8.03 -6.76 16.13
CA ALA A 141 -8.06 -5.34 16.41
C ALA A 141 -8.90 -4.60 15.36
N GLU A 142 -9.69 -3.62 15.82
CA GLU A 142 -10.40 -2.72 14.93
C GLU A 142 -9.46 -1.61 14.42
N PRO A 143 -9.51 -1.27 13.13
CA PRO A 143 -8.71 -0.18 12.57
C PRO A 143 -9.23 1.17 13.09
N ILE A 144 -8.32 2.00 13.57
CA ILE A 144 -8.61 3.38 13.99
C ILE A 144 -7.80 4.38 13.16
N ALA A 145 -8.25 5.62 13.10
CA ALA A 145 -7.44 6.69 12.53
C ALA A 145 -6.16 6.87 13.35
N HIS A 146 -5.04 7.08 12.66
CA HIS A 146 -3.80 7.49 13.30
C HIS A 146 -3.96 8.87 13.95
N ASP A 147 -3.44 8.99 15.17
CA ASP A 147 -3.40 10.24 15.93
C ASP A 147 -1.97 10.45 16.44
N PRO A 148 -1.16 11.29 15.77
CA PRO A 148 0.23 11.56 16.16
C PRO A 148 0.33 12.41 17.44
N GLY A 149 -0.73 13.13 17.82
CA GLY A 149 -0.76 13.92 19.06
C GLY A 149 -0.93 13.05 20.31
N LYS A 150 -1.47 11.84 20.15
CA LYS A 150 -1.56 10.83 21.20
C LYS A 150 -0.23 10.08 21.26
N GLY A 151 0.77 10.70 21.88
CA GLY A 151 2.08 10.09 22.13
C GLY A 151 1.93 8.80 22.94
N ARG A 152 2.13 7.64 22.28
CA ARG A 152 1.98 6.31 22.89
C ARG A 152 3.31 5.66 23.26
N GLY A 153 4.42 6.08 22.63
CA GLY A 153 5.75 5.50 22.82
C GLY A 153 6.85 6.53 23.08
N THR A 154 8.09 6.05 23.08
CA THR A 154 9.28 6.86 23.41
C THR A 154 9.97 7.46 22.18
N THR A 155 9.71 6.91 21.00
CA THR A 155 10.25 7.39 19.73
C THR A 155 9.32 8.44 19.12
N PHE A 156 9.91 9.49 18.53
CA PHE A 156 9.17 10.50 17.79
C PHE A 156 8.43 9.88 16.60
N ASP A 157 7.18 10.27 16.43
CA ASP A 157 6.31 9.76 15.40
C ASP A 157 6.23 10.75 14.23
N ASN A 158 6.97 10.47 13.16
CA ASN A 158 7.01 11.31 11.95
C ASN A 158 6.12 10.75 10.83
N ALA A 159 5.26 9.76 11.11
CA ALA A 159 4.47 9.11 10.07
C ALA A 159 3.57 10.11 9.33
N ALA A 160 2.94 11.04 10.02
CA ALA A 160 2.12 12.09 9.40
C ALA A 160 2.92 13.07 8.54
N ASP A 161 4.22 13.26 8.82
CA ASP A 161 5.10 14.10 8.01
C ASP A 161 5.54 13.37 6.72
N LYS A 162 5.79 12.06 6.83
CA LYS A 162 6.22 11.21 5.70
C LYS A 162 5.09 10.75 4.79
N TYR A 163 3.85 10.82 5.28
CA TYR A 163 2.63 10.47 4.56
C TYR A 163 1.57 11.57 4.74
N PRO A 164 1.80 12.79 4.21
CA PRO A 164 0.99 13.97 4.51
C PRO A 164 -0.36 14.01 3.79
N GLU A 165 -0.50 13.30 2.67
CA GLU A 165 -1.74 13.26 1.87
C GLU A 165 -2.47 11.91 1.99
N GLU A 166 -1.80 10.93 2.58
CA GLU A 166 -2.25 9.57 2.75
C GLU A 166 -3.09 9.38 4.01
N GLY A 167 -4.04 8.45 3.96
CA GLY A 167 -4.74 8.02 5.17
C GLY A 167 -3.92 6.98 5.92
N ILE A 168 -3.58 7.25 7.18
CA ILE A 168 -2.90 6.30 8.06
C ILE A 168 -3.93 5.66 9.01
N VAL A 169 -3.96 4.34 9.04
CA VAL A 169 -4.81 3.52 9.91
C VAL A 169 -3.94 2.71 10.86
N GLU A 170 -4.35 2.60 12.12
CA GLU A 170 -3.65 1.81 13.14
C GLU A 170 -4.47 0.61 13.60
N PHE A 171 -3.79 -0.51 13.83
CA PHE A 171 -4.24 -1.59 14.70
C PHE A 171 -3.43 -1.54 15.99
N ILE A 172 -4.09 -1.41 17.13
CA ILE A 172 -3.45 -1.27 18.44
C ILE A 172 -3.53 -2.59 19.21
N SER A 173 -2.43 -2.92 19.87
CA SER A 173 -2.30 -4.00 20.84
C SER A 173 -1.79 -3.46 22.16
N GLY A 174 -2.25 -4.02 23.27
CA GLY A 174 -1.89 -3.59 24.61
C GLY A 174 -2.37 -2.17 24.94
N GLU A 175 -1.94 -1.66 26.09
CA GLU A 175 -2.30 -0.33 26.58
C GLU A 175 -1.03 0.52 26.78
N PRO A 176 -0.96 1.74 26.26
CA PRO A 176 0.14 2.66 26.56
C PRO A 176 0.23 2.98 28.07
N PRO A 177 1.42 3.28 28.61
CA PRO A 177 2.72 3.36 27.93
C PRO A 177 3.55 2.06 28.04
N GLU A 178 2.99 0.94 28.50
CA GLU A 178 3.77 -0.27 28.79
C GLU A 178 3.25 -1.48 28.00
N ASN A 179 4.15 -2.13 27.25
CA ASN A 179 3.88 -3.35 26.48
C ASN A 179 2.80 -3.19 25.40
N GLY A 180 2.75 -2.03 24.75
CA GLY A 180 1.86 -1.76 23.64
C GLY A 180 2.57 -1.86 22.29
N ALA A 181 1.76 -2.06 21.24
CA ALA A 181 2.23 -2.04 19.88
C ALA A 181 1.18 -1.45 18.94
N ALA A 182 1.64 -0.83 17.86
CA ALA A 182 0.80 -0.45 16.74
C ALA A 182 1.36 -1.04 15.44
N LEU A 183 0.47 -1.61 14.63
CA LEU A 183 0.68 -1.78 13.19
C LEU A 183 -0.02 -0.61 12.49
N ARG A 184 0.76 0.29 11.89
CA ARG A 184 0.22 1.41 11.11
C ARG A 184 0.38 1.14 9.63
N LEU A 185 -0.69 1.39 8.89
CA LEU A 185 -0.77 1.20 7.45
C LEU A 185 -1.10 2.55 6.81
N ALA A 186 -0.22 3.04 5.94
CA ALA A 186 -0.41 4.27 5.18
C ALA A 186 -0.89 3.95 3.76
N PHE A 187 -1.86 4.70 3.27
CA PHE A 187 -2.52 4.45 1.98
C PHE A 187 -2.53 5.67 1.06
N ALA A 188 -2.11 5.47 -0.19
CA ALA A 188 -2.20 6.46 -1.25
C ALA A 188 -3.25 6.03 -2.31
N PRO A 189 -3.97 6.98 -2.93
CA PRO A 189 -4.95 6.67 -3.95
C PRO A 189 -4.31 6.31 -5.30
N GLU A 190 -4.71 5.18 -5.88
CA GLU A 190 -4.31 4.73 -7.23
C GLU A 190 -5.53 4.24 -8.00
N GLU A 191 -5.84 4.85 -9.14
CA GLU A 191 -6.98 4.45 -10.00
C GLU A 191 -8.32 4.33 -9.21
N GLY A 192 -8.47 5.20 -8.20
CA GLY A 192 -9.62 5.22 -7.30
C GLY A 192 -9.62 4.12 -6.24
N CYS A 193 -8.56 3.34 -6.08
CA CYS A 193 -8.32 2.39 -4.98
C CYS A 193 -7.46 3.05 -3.90
N GLN A 194 -7.55 2.58 -2.66
CA GLN A 194 -6.56 2.85 -1.62
C GLN A 194 -5.50 1.74 -1.67
N ARG A 195 -4.24 2.12 -1.91
CA ARG A 195 -3.11 1.20 -2.01
C ARG A 195 -2.11 1.43 -0.90
N LEU A 196 -1.57 0.34 -0.36
CA LEU A 196 -0.61 0.37 0.72
C LEU A 196 0.71 0.97 0.24
N VAL A 197 1.21 1.96 0.97
CA VAL A 197 2.50 2.62 0.73
C VAL A 197 3.43 2.59 1.95
N GLY A 198 2.89 2.32 3.14
CA GLY A 198 3.69 2.21 4.36
C GLY A 198 3.17 1.14 5.31
N LEU A 199 4.08 0.36 5.88
CA LEU A 199 3.86 -0.58 6.97
C LEU A 199 4.83 -0.22 8.09
N ILE A 200 4.30 0.33 9.18
CA ILE A 200 5.08 0.91 10.27
C ILE A 200 4.77 0.16 11.56
N LEU A 201 5.80 -0.38 12.20
CA LEU A 201 5.70 -1.04 13.49
C LEU A 201 6.17 -0.09 14.58
N ALA A 202 5.30 0.24 15.53
CA ALA A 202 5.65 1.03 16.70
C ALA A 202 5.49 0.18 17.97
N ARG A 203 6.48 0.19 18.86
CA ARG A 203 6.49 -0.60 20.10
C ARG A 203 6.80 0.30 21.30
N TRP A 204 6.19 0.03 22.45
CA TRP A 204 6.49 0.74 23.70
C TRP A 204 6.20 -0.11 24.95
#